data_AF-A0A3D2R360-F1
#
_entry.id   AF-A0A3D2R360-F1
#
_cell.length_a   1.000
_cell.length_b   1.000
_cell.length_c   1.000
_cell.angle_alpha   90.00
_cell.angle_beta   90.00
_cell.angle_gamma   90.00
#
_symmetry.space_group_name_H-M   'P 1'
#
loop_
_entity.id
_entity.type
_entity.pdbx_description
1 polymer ?
#
loop_
_entity_poly.entity_id
_entity_poly.type
_entity_poly.pdbx_seq_one_letter_code
_entity_poly.pdbx_strand_id
1 'polypeptide(L)'
;DESQEVARAYNAICTPDFFGFNESLELQYRGRFDSTGRAEPTEGNERDLFNAMTLVSKTRSGPTKQFHSVGCSIKWKEINQI
;
A
#
# COMPACT_ATOMS: atom_id res chain seq x y z
N ASP A 1 7.24 11.87 9.90
CA ASP A 1 6.57 11.56 11.17
C ASP A 1 7.66 11.29 12.21
N GLU A 2 7.81 12.18 13.19
CA GLU A 2 8.86 12.06 14.21
C GLU A 2 8.56 10.93 15.20
N SER A 3 7.29 10.72 15.56
CA SER A 3 6.86 9.68 16.50
C SER A 3 6.63 8.33 15.82
N GLN A 4 6.37 8.35 14.51
CA GLN A 4 6.03 7.16 13.70
C GLN A 4 4.70 6.50 14.13
N GLU A 5 3.89 7.17 14.94
CA GLU A 5 2.63 6.65 15.46
C GLU A 5 1.64 6.37 14.34
N VAL A 6 1.60 7.20 13.29
CA VAL A 6 0.69 6.99 12.16
C VAL A 6 1.05 5.71 11.40
N ALA A 7 2.33 5.48 11.15
CA ALA A 7 2.79 4.26 10.49
C ALA A 7 2.48 3.01 11.33
N ARG A 8 2.59 3.11 12.66
CA ARG A 8 2.19 2.02 13.58
C ARG A 8 0.68 1.81 13.57
N ALA A 9 -0.12 2.87 13.63
CA ALA A 9 -1.57 2.79 13.60
C ALA A 9 -2.12 2.14 12.32
N TYR A 10 -1.46 2.38 11.18
CA TYR A 10 -1.77 1.73 9.91
C TYR A 10 -1.19 0.31 9.77
N ASN A 11 -0.45 -0.18 10.78
CA ASN A 11 0.33 -1.41 10.72
C ASN A 11 1.21 -1.48 9.46
N ALA A 12 1.77 -0.34 9.03
CA ALA A 12 2.62 -0.27 7.84
C ALA A 12 3.89 -1.10 8.04
N ILE A 13 4.35 -1.80 7.00
CA ILE A 13 5.47 -2.74 7.10
C ILE A 13 6.70 -2.27 6.33
N CYS A 14 6.49 -1.78 5.11
CA CYS A 14 7.56 -1.43 4.19
C CYS A 14 7.32 -0.08 3.51
N THR A 15 8.28 0.32 2.68
CA THR A 15 8.21 1.54 1.87
C THR A 15 8.52 1.19 0.41
N PRO A 16 7.59 1.42 -0.53
CA PRO A 16 6.21 1.91 -0.30
C PRO A 16 5.26 0.84 0.27
N ASP A 17 4.26 1.23 1.06
CA ASP A 17 3.11 0.41 1.49
C ASP A 17 1.82 1.21 1.26
N PHE A 18 0.95 0.74 0.36
CA PHE A 18 -0.21 1.51 -0.11
C PHE A 18 -1.50 1.06 0.58
N PHE A 19 -2.36 2.02 0.90
CA PHE A 19 -3.66 1.80 1.54
C PHE A 19 -4.72 2.59 0.77
N GLY A 20 -5.63 1.89 0.10
CA GLY A 20 -6.72 2.44 -0.71
C GLY A 20 -8.06 2.27 -0.03
N PHE A 21 -8.80 3.36 0.16
CA PHE A 21 -10.07 3.39 0.88
C PHE A 21 -11.24 3.75 -0.05
N ASN A 22 -12.45 3.28 0.28
CA ASN A 22 -13.68 3.73 -0.37
C ASN A 22 -14.23 5.02 0.26
N GLU A 23 -15.39 5.49 -0.19
CA GLU A 23 -16.04 6.71 0.32
C GLU A 23 -16.42 6.63 1.81
N SER A 24 -16.65 5.42 2.31
CA SER A 24 -16.96 5.14 3.72
C SER A 24 -15.71 5.03 4.60
N LEU A 25 -14.52 5.33 4.05
CA LEU A 25 -13.22 5.16 4.69
C LEU A 25 -12.91 3.71 5.11
N GLU A 26 -13.48 2.74 4.41
CA GLU A 26 -13.16 1.33 4.61
C GLU A 26 -11.99 0.93 3.72
N LEU A 27 -11.04 0.17 4.27
CA LEU A 27 -9.88 -0.30 3.53
C LEU A 27 -10.32 -1.32 2.47
N GLN A 28 -10.09 -0.99 1.20
CA GLN A 28 -10.43 -1.83 0.05
C GLN A 28 -9.20 -2.38 -0.67
N TYR A 29 -8.07 -1.69 -0.58
CA TYR A 29 -6.82 -2.11 -1.19
C TYR A 29 -5.64 -1.95 -0.23
N ARG A 30 -4.82 -2.99 -0.13
CA ARG A 30 -3.52 -2.92 0.52
C ARG A 30 -2.53 -3.82 -0.21
N GLY A 31 -1.53 -3.21 -0.86
CA GLY A 31 -0.62 -3.98 -1.70
C GLY A 31 0.40 -3.16 -2.47
N ARG A 32 1.09 -3.84 -3.39
CA ARG A 32 2.13 -3.26 -4.26
C ARG A 32 1.60 -2.22 -5.23
N PHE A 33 2.49 -1.39 -5.76
CA PHE A 33 2.12 -0.44 -6.81
C PHE A 33 1.70 -1.14 -8.10
N ASP A 34 2.55 -2.07 -8.54
CA ASP A 34 2.46 -2.80 -9.80
C ASP A 34 3.22 -4.14 -9.70
N SER A 35 3.28 -4.91 -10.79
CA SER A 35 4.01 -6.19 -10.82
C SER A 35 5.52 -6.11 -10.87
N THR A 36 6.09 -4.91 -11.03
CA THR A 36 7.54 -4.68 -11.16
C THR A 36 8.32 -5.06 -9.89
N GLY A 37 7.74 -4.77 -8.72
CA GLY A 37 8.43 -4.93 -7.44
C GLY A 37 9.63 -4.00 -7.31
N ARG A 38 10.86 -4.54 -7.39
CA ARG A 38 12.12 -3.77 -7.28
C ARG A 38 12.90 -3.65 -8.59
N ALA A 39 12.36 -4.22 -9.68
CA ALA A 39 13.01 -4.22 -10.98
C ALA A 39 12.65 -2.96 -11.79
N GLU A 40 13.05 -2.95 -13.05
CA GLU A 40 12.49 -2.04 -14.04
C GLU A 40 11.18 -2.61 -14.61
N PRO A 41 10.16 -1.77 -14.86
CA PRO A 41 8.89 -2.23 -15.41
C PRO A 41 9.07 -2.80 -16.82
N THR A 42 8.46 -3.95 -17.08
CA THR A 42 8.41 -4.53 -18.43
C THR A 42 7.18 -4.05 -19.20
N GLU A 43 7.19 -4.22 -20.52
CA GLU A 43 5.97 -4.10 -21.31
C GLU A 43 4.91 -5.07 -20.78
N GLY A 44 3.67 -4.60 -20.63
CA GLY A 44 2.58 -5.39 -20.04
C GLY A 44 2.59 -5.53 -18.52
N ASN A 45 3.42 -4.76 -17.80
CA ASN A 45 3.43 -4.74 -16.33
C ASN A 45 2.04 -4.40 -15.74
N GLU A 46 1.57 -5.25 -14.82
CA GLU A 46 0.26 -5.11 -14.19
C GLU A 46 0.23 -3.91 -13.25
N ARG A 47 -0.71 -2.99 -13.48
CA ARG A 47 -0.84 -1.74 -12.72
C ARG A 47 -1.78 -1.93 -11.52
N ASP A 48 -1.39 -2.77 -10.56
CA ASP A 48 -2.24 -3.24 -9.45
C ASP A 48 -2.95 -2.11 -8.69
N LEU A 49 -2.23 -1.11 -8.19
CA LEU A 49 -2.83 0.00 -7.44
C LEU A 49 -3.80 0.82 -8.29
N PHE A 50 -3.42 1.11 -9.54
CA PHE A 50 -4.27 1.87 -10.46
C PHE A 50 -5.57 1.12 -10.78
N ASN A 51 -5.47 -0.17 -11.09
CA ASN A 51 -6.61 -1.03 -11.39
C ASN A 51 -7.52 -1.17 -10.17
N ALA A 52 -6.95 -1.35 -8.98
CA ALA A 52 -7.69 -1.43 -7.72
C ALA A 52 -8.45 -0.14 -7.42
N MET A 53 -7.80 1.03 -7.50
CA MET A 53 -8.48 2.31 -7.24
C MET A 53 -9.50 2.67 -8.33
N THR A 54 -9.28 2.24 -9.57
CA THR A 54 -10.29 2.34 -10.64
C THR A 54 -11.51 1.48 -10.33
N LEU A 55 -11.33 0.29 -9.76
CA LEU A 55 -12.45 -0.56 -9.32
C LEU A 55 -13.19 0.08 -8.15
N VAL A 56 -12.48 0.46 -7.09
CA VAL A 56 -13.06 1.09 -5.87
C VAL A 56 -13.85 2.35 -6.21
N SER A 57 -13.36 3.18 -7.14
CA SER A 57 -14.09 4.40 -7.54
C SER A 57 -15.43 4.09 -8.22
N LYS A 58 -15.56 2.95 -8.90
CA LYS A 58 -16.76 2.54 -9.62
C LYS A 58 -17.73 1.70 -8.78
N THR A 59 -17.20 0.86 -7.89
CA THR A 59 -18.00 -0.18 -7.20
C THR A 59 -18.01 -0.04 -5.69
N ARG A 60 -17.18 0.85 -5.13
CA ARG A 60 -16.89 0.97 -3.69
C ARG A 60 -16.19 -0.24 -3.06
N SER A 61 -15.88 -1.26 -3.85
CA SER A 61 -15.25 -2.50 -3.38
C SER A 61 -13.90 -2.74 -4.06
N GLY A 62 -12.94 -3.24 -3.30
CA GLY A 62 -11.61 -3.59 -3.81
C GLY A 62 -11.56 -4.93 -4.55
N PRO A 63 -10.44 -5.24 -5.22
CA PRO A 63 -10.24 -6.54 -5.84
C PRO A 63 -10.08 -7.65 -4.79
N THR A 64 -10.57 -8.85 -5.12
CA THR A 64 -10.46 -10.03 -4.24
C THR A 64 -9.04 -10.56 -4.13
N LYS A 65 -8.24 -10.42 -5.20
CA LYS A 65 -6.82 -10.79 -5.22
C LYS A 65 -5.97 -9.54 -5.09
N GLN A 66 -5.07 -9.55 -4.12
CA GLN A 66 -4.13 -8.46 -3.85
C GLN A 66 -2.75 -9.06 -3.56
N PHE A 67 -1.70 -8.34 -3.95
CA PHE A 67 -0.33 -8.75 -3.72
C PHE A 67 0.34 -7.79 -2.74
N HIS A 68 1.06 -8.33 -1.77
CA HIS A 68 1.73 -7.54 -0.73
C HIS A 68 2.65 -6.47 -1.31
N SER A 69 2.72 -5.35 -0.60
CA SER A 69 3.65 -4.25 -0.87
C SER A 69 5.10 -4.76 -0.94
N VAL A 70 5.87 -4.24 -1.91
CA VAL A 70 7.26 -4.63 -2.13
C VAL A 70 8.13 -3.42 -1.88
N GLY A 71 8.95 -3.48 -0.83
CA GLY A 71 9.68 -2.32 -0.36
C GLY A 71 10.66 -2.63 0.75
N CYS A 72 11.53 -1.68 1.07
CA CYS A 72 12.41 -1.78 2.24
C CYS A 72 11.57 -1.71 3.52
N SER A 73 11.93 -2.48 4.55
CA SER A 73 11.27 -2.38 5.86
C SER A 73 11.33 -0.95 6.39
N ILE A 74 10.26 -0.51 7.05
CA ILE A 74 10.26 0.77 7.77
C ILE A 74 11.41 0.77 8.78
N LYS A 75 12.13 1.89 8.84
CA LYS A 75 13.19 2.12 9.83
C LYS A 75 12.56 2.70 11.09
N TRP A 76 12.20 1.82 12.01
CA TRP A 76 11.59 2.20 13.29
C TRP A 76 12.63 2.84 14.21
N LYS A 77 12.25 3.96 14.83
CA LYS A 77 12.97 4.52 15.98
C LYS A 77 12.70 3.66 17.21
N GLU A 78 13.68 3.61 18.09
CA GLU A 78 13.46 3.04 19.42
C GLU A 78 12.52 3.94 20.22
N ILE A 79 11.71 3.32 21.09
CA ILE A 79 10.68 3.99 21.89
C ILE A 79 11.28 5.06 22.83
N ASN A 80 12.60 5.00 23.09
CA ASN A 80 13.31 5.88 24.01
C ASN A 80 14.11 7.02 23.34
N GLN A 81 13.91 7.26 22.03
CA GLN A 81 14.59 8.35 21.29
C GLN A 81 13.66 9.54 20.98
N ILE A 82 12.59 9.72 21.76
CA ILE A 82 11.65 10.84 21.68
C ILE A 82 11.73 11.62 22.99
#